data_AF-A0A6C0ITL4-F1
#
_entry.id   AF-A0A6C0ITL4-F1
#
_cell.length_a   1.000
_cell.length_b   1.000
_cell.length_c   1.000
_cell.angle_alpha   90.00
_cell.angle_beta   90.00
_cell.angle_gamma   90.00
#
_symmetry.space_group_name_H-M   'P 1'
#
loop_
_entity.id
_entity.type
_entity.pdbx_description
1 polymer ?
#
loop_
_entity_poly.entity_id
_entity_poly.type
_entity_poly.pdbx_seq_one_letter_code
_entity_poly.pdbx_strand_id
1 'polypeptide(L)'
;MSTEVEKNNINAKNDNKLNNLKYKSMVLNGLVWPETKSVNDLNNLDIFLEKEKEKSSSNTEPWSKQDKTSKIKRLTIFAKHFQEENQLTDEEHNQLIAFFRDCLDRKKLLRVKDVICDKETGEIKSIPALQYNKASHNYTLKNIDKRISTIKSLGPTKKMNGTIKHISINDNDNSDTDNDE
;
A
#
# COMPACT_ATOMS: atom_id res chain seq x y z
N MET A 1 64.37 13.71 -48.12
CA MET A 1 63.33 13.11 -47.25
C MET A 1 64.00 12.10 -46.34
N SER A 2 64.20 12.40 -45.05
CA SER A 2 64.35 11.42 -43.95
C SER A 2 64.66 12.18 -42.66
N THR A 3 63.69 12.93 -42.16
CA THR A 3 63.69 13.53 -40.82
C THR A 3 62.40 13.09 -40.13
N GLU A 4 62.23 11.79 -39.91
CA GLU A 4 61.04 11.24 -39.24
C GLU A 4 61.36 9.89 -38.59
N VAL A 5 62.47 9.76 -37.86
CA VAL A 5 62.76 8.55 -37.07
C VAL A 5 63.22 8.85 -35.63
N GLU A 6 63.51 10.11 -35.28
CA GLU A 6 64.17 10.43 -34.00
C GLU A 6 63.28 11.14 -32.96
N LYS A 7 61.94 10.96 -33.04
CA LYS A 7 61.01 11.49 -32.01
C LYS A 7 60.28 10.43 -31.17
N ASN A 8 60.41 9.14 -31.51
CA ASN A 8 59.62 8.08 -30.86
C ASN A 8 60.34 7.34 -29.71
N ASN A 9 61.58 7.71 -29.36
CA ASN A 9 62.34 7.02 -28.30
C ASN A 9 62.49 7.82 -26.99
N ILE A 10 61.84 8.98 -26.87
CA ILE A 10 61.94 9.82 -25.67
C ILE A 10 60.77 9.56 -24.71
N ASN A 11 59.64 9.07 -25.21
CA ASN A 11 58.43 8.85 -24.41
C ASN A 11 58.51 7.59 -23.53
N ALA A 12 59.07 6.49 -24.06
CA ALA A 12 59.17 5.21 -23.32
C ALA A 12 60.17 5.21 -22.15
N LYS A 13 61.04 6.23 -22.06
CA LYS A 13 62.03 6.35 -20.96
C LYS A 13 61.54 7.26 -19.82
N ASN A 14 60.57 8.14 -20.10
CA ASN A 14 59.98 9.05 -19.11
C ASN A 14 58.94 8.37 -18.22
N ASP A 15 58.20 7.39 -18.75
CA ASP A 15 57.18 6.64 -18.00
C ASP A 15 57.79 5.85 -16.83
N ASN A 16 58.95 5.24 -17.07
CA ASN A 16 59.65 4.43 -16.06
C ASN A 16 60.15 5.28 -14.89
N LYS A 17 60.60 6.51 -15.20
CA LYS A 17 61.12 7.45 -14.20
C LYS A 17 59.99 8.08 -13.38
N LEU A 18 58.85 8.40 -14.03
CA LEU A 18 57.66 8.93 -13.36
C LEU A 18 57.03 7.87 -12.44
N ASN A 19 56.97 6.61 -12.88
CA ASN A 19 56.48 5.50 -12.08
C ASN A 19 57.37 5.24 -10.86
N ASN A 20 58.69 5.32 -11.02
CA ASN A 20 59.64 5.17 -9.92
C ASN A 20 59.54 6.35 -8.92
N LEU A 21 59.35 7.58 -9.40
CA LEU A 21 59.16 8.75 -8.53
C LEU A 21 57.84 8.67 -7.74
N LYS A 22 56.77 8.21 -8.38
CA LYS A 22 55.46 7.96 -7.74
C LYS A 22 55.57 6.91 -6.65
N TYR A 23 56.27 5.80 -6.93
CA TYR A 23 56.52 4.74 -5.96
C TYR A 23 57.37 5.22 -4.78
N LYS A 24 58.45 5.96 -5.06
CA LYS A 24 59.32 6.54 -4.01
C LYS A 24 58.54 7.51 -3.11
N SER A 25 57.67 8.33 -3.67
CA SER A 25 56.76 9.21 -2.92
C SER A 25 55.76 8.41 -2.08
N MET A 26 55.20 7.32 -2.61
CA MET A 26 54.23 6.46 -1.92
C MET A 26 54.83 5.74 -0.71
N VAL A 27 56.08 5.28 -0.81
CA VAL A 27 56.81 4.63 0.30
C VAL A 27 57.22 5.63 1.38
N LEU A 28 57.56 6.86 0.98
CA LEU A 28 58.03 7.90 1.89
C LEU A 28 56.88 8.58 2.66
N ASN A 29 55.73 8.78 2.02
CA ASN A 29 54.62 9.56 2.58
C ASN A 29 53.51 8.71 3.22
N GLY A 30 53.68 7.38 3.32
CA GLY A 30 52.85 6.48 4.13
C GLY A 30 51.35 6.78 4.06
N LEU A 31 50.70 6.28 2.98
CA LEU A 31 49.28 6.43 2.61
C LEU A 31 48.96 7.64 1.71
N VAL A 32 49.19 7.48 0.41
CA VAL A 32 48.41 8.22 -0.59
C VAL A 32 47.18 7.38 -0.93
N TRP A 33 46.07 7.69 -0.28
CA TRP A 33 44.77 7.20 -0.70
C TRP A 33 44.54 7.67 -2.15
N PRO A 34 44.13 6.79 -3.09
CA PRO A 34 43.65 7.27 -4.36
C PRO A 34 42.41 8.11 -4.04
N GLU A 35 42.47 9.41 -4.32
CA GLU A 35 41.27 10.22 -4.35
C GLU A 35 40.47 9.73 -5.55
N THR A 36 39.67 8.67 -5.36
CA THR A 36 38.62 8.30 -6.29
C THR A 36 37.49 9.31 -6.09
N LYS A 37 37.73 10.56 -6.51
CA LYS A 37 36.65 11.47 -6.87
C LYS A 37 36.03 10.95 -8.17
N SER A 38 35.38 9.79 -8.10
CA SER A 38 34.36 9.44 -9.06
C SER A 38 33.15 10.30 -8.70
N VAL A 39 33.15 11.56 -9.14
CA VAL A 39 31.95 12.42 -9.09
C VAL A 39 30.78 11.71 -9.79
N ASN A 40 31.08 10.83 -10.75
CA ASN A 40 30.13 9.91 -11.37
C ASN A 40 29.46 8.95 -10.38
N ASP A 41 30.14 8.42 -9.36
CA ASP A 41 29.52 7.51 -8.38
C ASP A 41 28.54 8.23 -7.46
N LEU A 42 28.84 9.47 -7.07
CA LEU A 42 27.89 10.27 -6.29
C LEU A 42 26.66 10.64 -7.12
N ASN A 43 26.84 11.02 -8.39
CA ASN A 43 25.72 11.28 -9.29
C ASN A 43 24.90 10.01 -9.56
N ASN A 44 25.53 8.85 -9.74
CA ASN A 44 24.82 7.58 -9.91
C ASN A 44 24.04 7.18 -8.66
N LEU A 45 24.59 7.43 -7.47
CA LEU A 45 23.92 7.20 -6.21
C LEU A 45 22.73 8.13 -6.05
N ASP A 46 22.88 9.41 -6.38
CA ASP A 46 21.80 10.40 -6.33
C ASP A 46 20.68 10.05 -7.31
N ILE A 47 21.02 9.70 -8.56
CA ILE A 47 20.06 9.21 -9.57
C ILE A 47 19.37 7.92 -9.09
N PHE A 48 20.09 7.02 -8.40
CA PHE A 48 19.51 5.81 -7.84
C PHE A 48 18.52 6.13 -6.70
N LEU A 49 18.90 7.02 -5.78
CA LEU A 49 18.04 7.47 -4.68
C LEU A 49 16.82 8.23 -5.18
N GLU A 50 16.98 9.10 -6.18
CA GLU A 50 15.87 9.77 -6.85
C GLU A 50 14.96 8.76 -7.52
N LYS A 51 15.51 7.77 -8.24
CA LYS A 51 14.72 6.71 -8.86
C LYS A 51 13.98 5.82 -7.86
N GLU A 52 14.55 5.55 -6.69
CA GLU A 52 13.86 4.85 -5.59
C GLU A 52 12.77 5.73 -4.95
N LYS A 53 13.07 6.99 -4.68
CA LYS A 53 12.12 7.98 -4.14
C LYS A 53 10.94 8.20 -5.09
N GLU A 54 11.22 8.27 -6.39
CA GLU A 54 10.23 8.33 -7.44
C GLU A 54 9.46 7.03 -7.54
N LYS A 55 10.05 5.84 -7.41
CA LYS A 55 9.30 4.58 -7.38
C LYS A 55 8.40 4.44 -6.15
N SER A 56 8.85 4.86 -4.98
CA SER A 56 8.02 4.84 -3.77
C SER A 56 6.86 5.85 -3.84
N SER A 57 6.99 6.88 -4.68
CA SER A 57 6.00 7.96 -4.82
C SER A 57 5.13 7.81 -6.08
N SER A 58 5.65 7.18 -7.14
CA SER A 58 4.98 7.01 -8.43
C SER A 58 4.18 5.72 -8.40
N ASN A 59 2.86 5.86 -8.35
CA ASN A 59 1.78 5.20 -9.11
C ASN A 59 1.90 3.74 -9.61
N THR A 60 3.08 3.15 -9.74
CA THR A 60 3.34 1.78 -10.15
C THR A 60 3.35 0.76 -9.01
N GLU A 61 3.53 1.21 -7.77
CA GLU A 61 3.54 0.31 -6.63
C GLU A 61 2.14 -0.29 -6.41
N PRO A 62 2.01 -1.64 -6.45
CA PRO A 62 0.72 -2.32 -6.40
C PRO A 62 0.00 -2.01 -5.08
N TRP A 63 -1.33 -1.86 -5.14
CA TRP A 63 -2.17 -1.50 -4.00
C TRP A 63 -1.90 -2.32 -2.72
N SER A 64 -1.54 -3.60 -2.85
CA SER A 64 -1.19 -4.46 -1.71
C SER A 64 0.06 -4.02 -0.95
N LYS A 65 1.02 -3.37 -1.63
CA LYS A 65 2.31 -2.96 -1.08
C LYS A 65 2.35 -1.50 -0.62
N GLN A 66 1.27 -0.75 -0.88
CA GLN A 66 1.09 0.60 -0.37
C GLN A 66 0.90 0.64 1.15
N ASP A 67 1.55 1.61 1.80
CA ASP A 67 1.40 1.88 3.22
C ASP A 67 0.00 2.39 3.56
N LYS A 68 -0.41 2.22 4.82
CA LYS A 68 -1.71 2.70 5.33
C LYS A 68 -1.91 4.19 5.04
N THR A 69 -0.88 5.00 5.25
CA THR A 69 -0.92 6.44 5.00
C THR A 69 -1.16 6.75 3.53
N SER A 70 -0.46 6.07 2.61
CA SER A 70 -0.64 6.24 1.16
C SER A 70 -2.03 5.81 0.71
N LYS A 71 -2.55 4.69 1.24
CA LYS A 71 -3.92 4.22 1.01
C LYS A 71 -4.96 5.23 1.46
N ILE A 72 -4.80 5.82 2.65
CA ILE A 72 -5.70 6.86 3.16
C ILE A 72 -5.70 8.06 2.23
N LYS A 73 -4.52 8.56 1.83
CA LYS A 73 -4.41 9.70 0.90
C LYS A 73 -5.18 9.46 -0.40
N ARG A 74 -4.99 8.28 -1.02
CA ARG A 74 -5.69 7.90 -2.25
C ARG A 74 -7.20 7.75 -2.04
N LEU A 75 -7.64 7.17 -0.92
CA LEU A 75 -9.06 7.06 -0.59
C LEU A 75 -9.72 8.41 -0.34
N THR A 76 -9.00 9.37 0.25
CA THR A 76 -9.49 10.74 0.41
C THR A 76 -9.68 11.43 -0.94
N ILE A 77 -8.74 11.25 -1.88
CA ILE A 77 -8.89 11.78 -3.25
C ILE A 77 -10.10 11.14 -3.94
N PHE A 78 -10.23 9.81 -3.84
CA PHE A 78 -11.41 9.11 -4.35
C PHE A 78 -12.72 9.62 -3.74
N ALA A 79 -12.77 9.87 -2.42
CA ALA A 79 -13.95 10.38 -1.75
C ALA A 79 -14.35 11.78 -2.24
N LYS A 80 -13.39 12.61 -2.65
CA LYS A 80 -13.66 13.92 -3.26
C LYS A 80 -14.27 13.78 -4.64
N HIS A 81 -13.69 12.97 -5.51
CA HIS A 81 -14.27 12.68 -6.83
C HIS A 81 -15.67 12.07 -6.70
N PHE A 82 -15.85 11.15 -5.74
CA PHE A 82 -17.15 10.53 -5.48
C PHE A 82 -18.20 11.54 -4.98
N GLN A 83 -17.78 12.54 -4.19
CA GLN A 83 -18.62 13.66 -3.75
C GLN A 83 -19.06 14.52 -4.93
N GLU A 84 -18.15 14.87 -5.84
CA GLU A 84 -18.45 15.66 -7.03
C GLU A 84 -19.38 14.91 -8.00
N GLU A 85 -19.14 13.61 -8.22
CA GLU A 85 -19.94 12.80 -9.14
C GLU A 85 -21.38 12.54 -8.65
N ASN A 86 -21.56 12.29 -7.35
CA ASN A 86 -22.87 11.94 -6.78
C ASN A 86 -23.51 13.08 -5.99
N GLN A 87 -22.90 14.26 -5.97
CA GLN A 87 -23.39 15.47 -5.28
C GLN A 87 -23.72 15.20 -3.80
N LEU A 88 -22.79 14.52 -3.10
CA LEU A 88 -22.96 14.22 -1.68
C LEU A 88 -22.83 15.48 -0.82
N THR A 89 -23.51 15.46 0.33
CA THR A 89 -23.36 16.48 1.36
C THR A 89 -22.00 16.32 2.05
N ASP A 90 -21.45 17.40 2.59
CA ASP A 90 -20.18 17.38 3.34
C ASP A 90 -20.20 16.40 4.52
N GLU A 91 -21.37 16.23 5.17
CA GLU A 91 -21.59 15.25 6.22
C GLU A 91 -21.35 13.81 5.71
N GLU A 92 -21.94 13.44 4.57
CA GLU A 92 -21.81 12.12 3.97
C GLU A 92 -20.39 11.86 3.44
N HIS A 93 -19.73 12.90 2.94
CA HIS A 93 -18.32 12.84 2.55
C HIS A 93 -17.41 12.53 3.75
N ASN A 94 -17.62 13.21 4.88
CA ASN A 94 -16.87 12.96 6.11
C ASN A 94 -17.12 11.54 6.66
N GLN A 95 -18.37 11.08 6.62
CA GLN A 95 -18.73 9.71 6.97
C GLN A 95 -18.05 8.68 6.05
N LEU A 96 -17.96 8.96 4.75
CA LEU A 96 -17.27 8.10 3.79
C LEU A 96 -15.76 8.01 4.08
N ILE A 97 -15.11 9.14 4.37
CA ILE A 97 -13.69 9.16 4.76
C ILE A 97 -13.46 8.39 6.06
N ALA A 98 -14.30 8.61 7.08
CA ALA A 98 -14.23 7.88 8.34
C ALA A 98 -14.41 6.37 8.11
N PHE A 99 -15.39 5.98 7.29
CA PHE A 99 -15.63 4.60 6.89
C PHE A 99 -14.42 3.96 6.20
N PHE A 100 -13.73 4.69 5.32
CA PHE A 100 -12.52 4.19 4.67
C PHE A 100 -11.36 3.98 5.64
N ARG A 101 -11.17 4.88 6.62
CA ARG A 101 -10.18 4.71 7.69
C ARG A 101 -10.49 3.46 8.52
N ASP A 102 -11.74 3.31 8.93
CA ASP A 102 -12.24 2.13 9.64
C ASP A 102 -12.05 0.83 8.85
N CYS A 103 -12.26 0.87 7.54
CA CYS A 103 -12.04 -0.28 6.67
C CYS A 103 -10.57 -0.70 6.67
N LEU A 104 -9.65 0.26 6.56
CA LEU A 104 -8.21 -0.03 6.61
C LEU A 104 -7.78 -0.55 7.98
N ASP A 105 -8.33 -0.02 9.07
CA ASP A 105 -8.06 -0.49 10.44
C ASP A 105 -8.52 -1.93 10.65
N ARG A 106 -9.68 -2.29 10.10
CA ARG A 106 -10.23 -3.65 10.12
C ARG A 106 -9.57 -4.58 9.09
N LYS A 107 -8.45 -4.19 8.48
CA LYS A 107 -7.73 -4.94 7.44
C LYS A 107 -8.60 -5.29 6.22
N LYS A 108 -9.62 -4.48 5.94
CA LYS A 108 -10.41 -4.53 4.70
C LYS A 108 -9.72 -3.69 3.62
N LEU A 109 -10.05 -3.95 2.36
CA LEU A 109 -9.47 -3.25 1.20
C LEU A 109 -7.94 -3.39 1.11
N LEU A 110 -7.36 -4.48 1.61
CA LEU A 110 -5.90 -4.72 1.51
C LEU A 110 -5.50 -5.39 0.20
N ARG A 111 -6.42 -6.14 -0.41
CA ARG A 111 -6.14 -6.92 -1.61
C ARG A 111 -6.31 -6.05 -2.84
N VAL A 112 -5.50 -6.32 -3.86
CA VAL A 112 -5.61 -5.67 -5.18
C VAL A 112 -6.98 -5.91 -5.83
N LYS A 113 -7.66 -7.01 -5.50
CA LYS A 113 -9.01 -7.30 -6.02
C LYS A 113 -10.11 -6.43 -5.42
N ASP A 114 -9.88 -5.85 -4.24
CA ASP A 114 -10.89 -5.08 -3.52
C ASP A 114 -10.96 -3.62 -4.03
N VAL A 115 -9.95 -3.16 -4.77
CA VAL A 115 -9.81 -1.77 -5.25
C VAL A 115 -9.35 -1.77 -6.71
N ILE A 116 -10.07 -1.06 -7.58
CA ILE A 116 -9.70 -0.89 -8.99
C ILE A 116 -8.89 0.40 -9.11
N CYS A 117 -7.58 0.25 -9.29
CA CYS A 117 -6.68 1.36 -9.57
C CYS A 117 -6.41 1.48 -11.06
N ASP A 118 -6.29 2.71 -11.54
CA ASP A 118 -5.70 2.98 -12.85
C ASP A 118 -4.18 2.80 -12.78
N LYS A 119 -3.60 2.15 -13.79
CA LYS A 119 -2.16 1.88 -13.85
C LYS A 119 -1.38 3.12 -14.28
N GLU A 120 -2.01 4.03 -15.02
CA GLU A 120 -1.33 5.21 -15.56
C GLU A 120 -1.31 6.35 -14.53
N THR A 121 -2.45 6.64 -13.89
CA THR A 121 -2.54 7.70 -12.87
C THR A 121 -2.24 7.21 -11.46
N GLY A 122 -2.34 5.91 -11.19
CA GLY A 122 -2.21 5.34 -9.85
C GLY A 122 -3.41 5.64 -8.93
N GLU A 123 -4.45 6.29 -9.44
CA GLU A 123 -5.62 6.68 -8.65
C GLU A 123 -6.64 5.55 -8.53
N ILE A 124 -7.45 5.60 -7.47
CA ILE A 124 -8.54 4.64 -7.27
C ILE A 124 -9.69 5.07 -8.17
N LYS A 125 -10.03 4.24 -9.16
CA LYS A 125 -11.15 4.48 -10.07
C LYS A 125 -12.47 4.02 -9.46
N SER A 126 -12.48 2.86 -8.82
CA SER A 126 -13.68 2.36 -8.14
C SER A 126 -13.38 1.29 -7.10
N ILE A 127 -14.30 1.14 -6.15
CA ILE A 127 -14.25 0.10 -5.11
C ILE A 127 -15.46 -0.83 -5.34
N PRO A 128 -15.28 -2.00 -5.99
CA PRO A 128 -16.39 -2.87 -6.38
C PRO A 128 -17.26 -3.37 -5.22
N ALA A 129 -16.67 -3.49 -4.03
CA ALA A 129 -17.37 -3.94 -2.84
C ALA A 129 -18.19 -2.83 -2.16
N LEU A 130 -17.99 -1.56 -2.52
CA LEU A 130 -18.64 -0.42 -1.87
C LEU A 130 -20.13 -0.37 -2.22
N GLN A 131 -20.99 -0.38 -1.19
CA GLN A 131 -22.42 -0.15 -1.33
C GLN A 131 -22.89 0.87 -0.30
N TYR A 132 -23.76 1.77 -0.75
CA TYR A 132 -24.49 2.68 0.13
C TYR A 132 -25.85 2.08 0.49
N ASN A 133 -26.10 1.91 1.78
CA ASN A 133 -27.40 1.48 2.27
C ASN A 133 -28.29 2.70 2.52
N LYS A 134 -29.23 2.94 1.61
CA LYS A 134 -30.19 4.05 1.69
C LYS A 134 -31.10 3.99 2.93
N ALA A 135 -31.38 2.80 3.46
CA ALA A 135 -32.28 2.65 4.60
C ALA A 135 -31.62 3.01 5.93
N SER A 136 -30.31 2.79 6.06
CA SER A 136 -29.56 3.07 7.28
C SER A 136 -28.60 4.25 7.16
N HIS A 137 -28.57 4.93 6.00
CA HIS A 137 -27.58 5.97 5.65
C HIS A 137 -26.13 5.57 5.97
N ASN A 138 -25.78 4.31 5.72
CA ASN A 138 -24.44 3.78 6.04
C ASN A 138 -23.75 3.18 4.83
N TYR A 139 -22.44 3.40 4.74
CA TYR A 139 -21.56 2.72 3.80
C TYR A 139 -21.21 1.32 4.29
N THR A 140 -21.19 0.36 3.37
CA THR A 140 -20.86 -1.04 3.66
C THR A 140 -20.00 -1.63 2.55
N LEU A 141 -19.24 -2.68 2.89
CA LEU A 141 -18.50 -3.47 1.91
C LEU A 141 -19.17 -4.84 1.76
N LYS A 142 -19.72 -5.14 0.58
CA LYS A 142 -20.29 -6.45 0.25
C LYS A 142 -19.17 -7.45 -0.03
N ASN A 143 -19.35 -8.70 0.40
CA ASN A 143 -18.42 -9.76 0.05
C ASN A 143 -18.53 -10.09 -1.45
N ILE A 144 -17.48 -9.79 -2.21
CA ILE A 144 -17.39 -10.06 -3.65
C ILE A 144 -16.96 -11.50 -3.96
N ASP A 145 -16.46 -12.23 -2.96
CA ASP A 145 -16.01 -13.60 -3.16
C ASP A 145 -17.24 -14.53 -3.30
N LYS A 146 -17.31 -15.24 -4.43
CA LYS A 146 -18.37 -16.21 -4.71
C LYS A 146 -18.09 -17.47 -3.89
N ARG A 147 -18.35 -17.41 -2.58
CA ARG A 147 -18.31 -18.61 -1.74
C ARG A 147 -19.41 -19.54 -2.22
N ILE A 148 -19.04 -20.64 -2.88
CA ILE A 148 -19.97 -21.73 -3.16
C ILE A 148 -20.43 -22.22 -1.78
N SER A 149 -21.70 -21.96 -1.44
CA SER A 149 -22.22 -22.39 -0.15
C SER A 149 -22.27 -23.92 -0.15
N THR A 150 -21.40 -24.56 0.63
CA THR A 150 -21.42 -26.00 0.85
C THR A 150 -22.74 -26.46 1.48
N ILE A 151 -23.54 -25.52 2.02
CA ILE A 151 -24.92 -25.73 2.47
C ILE A 151 -25.82 -26.35 1.38
N LYS A 152 -25.56 -26.11 0.08
CA LYS A 152 -26.32 -26.77 -1.00
C LYS A 152 -25.92 -28.24 -1.20
N SER A 153 -24.69 -28.60 -0.82
CA SER A 153 -24.20 -29.99 -0.83
C SER A 153 -24.38 -30.70 0.50
N LEU A 154 -24.82 -29.99 1.55
CA LEU A 154 -25.27 -30.63 2.78
C LEU A 154 -26.63 -31.29 2.51
N GLY A 155 -26.80 -32.52 3.02
CA GLY A 155 -28.07 -33.23 2.91
C GLY A 155 -29.23 -32.44 3.52
N PRO A 156 -30.49 -32.79 3.20
CA PRO A 156 -31.66 -32.03 3.65
C PRO A 156 -31.64 -31.83 5.16
N THR A 157 -31.58 -30.59 5.61
CA THR A 157 -31.81 -30.28 7.03
C THR A 157 -33.28 -30.58 7.31
N LYS A 158 -33.55 -31.42 8.32
CA LYS A 158 -34.92 -31.69 8.75
C LYS A 158 -35.56 -30.33 9.07
N LYS A 159 -36.63 -29.97 8.35
CA LYS A 159 -37.43 -28.79 8.64
C LYS A 159 -38.01 -28.98 10.03
N MET A 160 -37.36 -28.44 11.06
CA MET A 160 -37.98 -28.34 12.37
C MET A 160 -39.02 -27.23 12.24
N ASN A 161 -40.24 -27.63 11.93
CA ASN A 161 -41.42 -26.79 12.11
C ASN A 161 -41.64 -26.62 13.62
N GLY A 162 -40.73 -25.90 14.28
CA GLY A 162 -40.87 -25.51 15.66
C GLY A 162 -41.66 -24.22 15.71
N THR A 163 -42.98 -24.33 15.87
CA THR A 163 -43.83 -23.19 16.25
C THR A 163 -43.28 -22.60 17.55
N ILE A 164 -42.79 -21.36 17.51
CA ILE A 164 -42.59 -20.55 18.71
C ILE A 164 -43.99 -20.29 19.26
N LYS A 165 -44.41 -21.06 20.26
CA LYS A 165 -45.59 -20.72 21.07
C LYS A 165 -45.18 -19.50 21.90
N HIS A 166 -45.77 -18.36 21.59
CA HIS A 166 -45.71 -17.17 22.41
C HIS A 166 -46.32 -17.49 23.78
N ILE A 167 -45.47 -17.73 24.79
CA ILE A 167 -45.93 -17.79 26.18
C ILE A 167 -45.95 -16.34 26.68
N SER A 168 -47.14 -15.75 26.69
CA SER A 168 -47.39 -14.54 27.47
C SER A 168 -47.42 -14.96 28.93
N ILE A 169 -46.31 -14.77 29.64
CA ILE A 169 -46.30 -14.80 31.11
C ILE A 169 -47.04 -13.55 31.53
N ASN A 170 -48.29 -13.73 31.95
CA ASN A 170 -49.06 -12.73 32.66
C ASN A 170 -48.67 -12.90 34.14
N ASP A 171 -47.90 -11.95 34.68
CA ASP A 171 -47.64 -11.83 36.10
C ASP A 171 -48.91 -11.35 36.79
N ASN A 172 -49.70 -12.27 37.36
CA ASN A 172 -50.60 -12.00 38.49
C ASN A 172 -51.23 -13.30 39.01
N ASP A 173 -50.76 -13.77 40.16
CA ASP A 173 -51.59 -14.24 41.28
C ASP A 173 -50.64 -14.47 42.46
N ASN A 174 -50.66 -13.54 43.42
CA ASN A 174 -51.49 -13.56 44.62
C ASN A 174 -51.05 -14.64 45.62
N SER A 175 -50.66 -14.10 46.78
CA SER A 175 -50.45 -14.76 48.05
C SER A 175 -51.63 -15.63 48.44
N ASP A 176 -51.35 -16.87 48.85
CA ASP A 176 -52.16 -17.55 49.86
C ASP A 176 -51.21 -18.12 50.91
N THR A 177 -51.27 -17.49 52.08
CA THR A 177 -50.85 -17.99 53.38
C THR A 177 -51.83 -19.09 53.80
N ASP A 178 -51.33 -20.30 54.02
CA ASP A 178 -52.02 -21.30 54.84
C ASP A 178 -51.18 -21.60 56.07
N ASN A 179 -51.78 -21.25 57.21
CA ASN A 179 -51.44 -21.75 58.54
C ASN A 179 -51.65 -23.26 58.59
N ASP A 180 -50.77 -23.96 59.28
CA ASP A 180 -51.17 -25.07 60.14
C ASP A 180 -50.14 -25.26 61.27
N GLU A 181 -50.68 -25.38 62.49
CA GLU A 181 -50.11 -25.75 63.80
C GLU A 181 -49.39 -24.70 64.68
#